data_AF-A0A9P3P154-F1
#
_entry.id   AF-A0A9P3P154-F1
#
_cell.length_a   1.000
_cell.length_b   1.000
_cell.length_c   1.000
_cell.angle_alpha   90.00
_cell.angle_beta   90.00
_cell.angle_gamma   90.00
#
_symmetry.space_group_name_H-M   'P 1'
#
loop_
_entity.id
_entity.type
_entity.pdbx_description
1 polymer ?
#
loop_
_entity_poly.entity_id
_entity_poly.type
_entity_poly.pdbx_seq_one_letter_code
_entity_poly.pdbx_strand_id
1 'polypeptide(L)'
;MDEQASIAVQQWVHAVTQASLPTTDGNGSGSGSGSVPASSGSGVCEIDMYAAFTTLALDIIGLAAFGSTVSTAKTVGSLEEEEEEGSVREVYEAVDTLSTRSTERMFSGRLAIPFYTWLPTQENRALWHAGERVRRLSLDLIARRRSSQAREPGKDLLAVMLAARDDVSNEQMTDQQLVDECVTFLVAGHETTAKLLTWAVYLLARHPEWQRRLREEALRVMGGGEKGKGNNGEGNEEGETGEGEGVGKQGEGNRGGMKVMWQHVGQLREMHMVLQETLRLFPPTPVISREASKDTSLGPYSIPAGTRIMMAIAMVQSDPRFWGEDALEFNPLRFKGSKVSFE
;
A
#
# COMPACT_ATOMS: atom_id res chain seq x y z
N MET A 1 -5.36 13.63 5.48
CA MET A 1 -4.63 13.25 4.24
C MET A 1 -3.17 13.70 4.27
N ASP A 2 -2.85 14.97 4.57
CA ASP A 2 -1.47 15.52 4.52
C ASP A 2 -0.50 14.90 5.56
N GLU A 3 -0.97 14.57 6.76
CA GLU A 3 -0.15 13.96 7.83
C GLU A 3 0.12 12.46 7.63
N GLN A 4 -0.78 11.76 6.93
CA GLN A 4 -0.73 10.31 6.72
C GLN A 4 0.21 9.93 5.56
N ALA A 5 0.18 10.71 4.47
CA ALA A 5 1.18 10.62 3.42
C ALA A 5 2.59 10.94 3.97
N SER A 6 2.68 11.86 4.95
CA SER A 6 3.93 12.15 5.64
C SER A 6 4.47 10.94 6.39
N ILE A 7 3.64 10.25 7.16
CA ILE A 7 4.06 9.08 7.96
C ILE A 7 4.53 7.93 7.06
N ALA A 8 3.76 7.60 6.00
CA ALA A 8 4.13 6.52 5.08
C ALA A 8 5.45 6.80 4.35
N VAL A 9 5.66 8.04 3.91
CA VAL A 9 6.93 8.43 3.27
C VAL A 9 8.05 8.51 4.30
N GLN A 10 7.80 8.91 5.54
CA GLN A 10 8.80 8.92 6.61
C GLN A 10 9.27 7.51 6.98
N GLN A 11 8.35 6.56 7.11
CA GLN A 11 8.69 5.15 7.35
C GLN A 11 9.50 4.56 6.18
N TRP A 12 9.14 4.94 4.95
CA TRP A 12 9.88 4.55 3.75
C TRP A 12 11.28 5.18 3.67
N VAL A 13 11.42 6.49 3.93
CA VAL A 13 12.71 7.20 3.99
C VAL A 13 13.58 6.61 5.10
N HIS A 14 13.01 6.26 6.25
CA HIS A 14 13.73 5.62 7.34
C HIS A 14 14.26 4.24 6.95
N ALA A 15 13.43 3.40 6.32
CA ALA A 15 13.82 2.07 5.84
C ALA A 15 14.91 2.14 4.77
N VAL A 16 14.79 3.08 3.83
CA VAL A 16 15.80 3.29 2.79
C VAL A 16 17.07 3.88 3.40
N THR A 17 16.96 4.81 4.36
CA THR A 17 18.13 5.52 4.87
C THR A 17 19.02 4.68 5.77
N GLN A 18 18.46 3.73 6.53
CA GLN A 18 19.19 2.85 7.44
C GLN A 18 19.76 1.58 6.81
N ALA A 19 19.38 1.24 5.57
CA ALA A 19 20.00 0.14 4.83
C ALA A 19 21.47 0.49 4.50
N SER A 20 22.39 0.09 5.38
CA SER A 20 23.83 0.20 5.17
C SER A 20 24.28 -0.79 4.09
N LEU A 21 25.14 -0.32 3.18
CA LEU A 21 25.71 -1.14 2.10
C LEU A 21 26.55 -2.29 2.70
N PRO A 22 26.36 -3.55 2.27
CA PRO A 22 27.31 -4.60 2.62
C PRO A 22 28.58 -4.43 1.79
N THR A 23 29.71 -4.27 2.48
CA THR A 23 31.04 -4.50 1.89
C THR A 23 31.17 -5.99 1.61
N THR A 24 31.45 -6.34 0.37
CA THR A 24 31.71 -7.71 -0.10
C THR A 24 32.85 -8.35 0.67
N ASP A 25 32.63 -9.53 1.25
CA ASP A 25 33.64 -10.59 1.33
C ASP A 25 33.00 -12.00 1.50
N GLY A 26 33.25 -12.84 0.49
CA GLY A 26 33.64 -14.26 0.58
C GLY A 26 32.84 -15.29 1.41
N ASN A 27 32.10 -16.13 0.66
CA ASN A 27 32.14 -17.61 0.66
C ASN A 27 31.46 -18.42 1.79
N GLY A 28 30.64 -19.41 1.41
CA GLY A 28 30.22 -20.52 2.28
C GLY A 28 28.86 -21.15 1.97
N SER A 29 28.86 -22.23 1.18
CA SER A 29 27.72 -23.11 0.87
C SER A 29 27.17 -23.92 2.06
N GLY A 30 25.85 -24.11 2.15
CA GLY A 30 25.25 -25.12 3.03
C GLY A 30 23.72 -25.20 2.95
N SER A 31 23.21 -26.31 2.44
CA SER A 31 21.78 -26.69 2.39
C SER A 31 21.27 -27.21 3.73
N GLY A 32 20.07 -26.83 4.16
CA GLY A 32 19.39 -27.48 5.29
C GLY A 32 18.09 -26.79 5.73
N SER A 33 16.97 -27.49 5.63
CA SER A 33 15.65 -27.14 6.14
C SER A 33 15.60 -27.15 7.68
N GLY A 34 14.93 -26.17 8.29
CA GLY A 34 14.46 -26.24 9.67
C GLY A 34 14.63 -24.95 10.48
N SER A 35 13.50 -24.38 10.93
CA SER A 35 13.32 -23.50 12.11
C SER A 35 14.49 -22.58 12.51
N VAL A 36 14.31 -21.28 12.27
CA VAL A 36 15.24 -20.20 12.67
C VAL A 36 15.34 -20.12 14.21
N PRO A 37 16.52 -20.30 14.82
CA PRO A 37 16.78 -19.81 16.16
C PRO A 37 17.24 -18.34 16.07
N ALA A 38 16.73 -17.50 16.96
CA ALA A 38 17.27 -16.17 17.17
C ALA A 38 18.74 -16.29 17.62
N SER A 39 19.67 -16.06 16.69
CA SER A 39 21.09 -15.96 17.01
C SER A 39 21.43 -14.51 17.30
N SER A 40 21.81 -14.26 18.55
CA SER A 40 22.48 -13.04 18.98
C SER A 40 23.91 -13.05 18.42
N GLY A 41 24.24 -12.10 17.53
CA GLY A 41 25.63 -11.92 17.10
C GLY A 41 25.89 -11.45 15.66
N SER A 42 25.15 -10.46 15.15
CA SER A 42 25.66 -9.44 14.21
C SER A 42 24.62 -8.32 14.19
N GLY A 43 25.01 -7.07 13.95
CA GLY A 43 24.09 -5.91 13.90
C GLY A 43 23.15 -5.92 12.68
N VAL A 44 22.80 -7.10 12.16
CA VAL A 44 21.97 -7.30 10.98
C VAL A 44 20.58 -7.74 11.44
N CYS A 45 19.58 -6.96 11.08
CA CYS A 45 18.17 -7.28 11.28
C CYS A 45 17.57 -7.66 9.91
N GLU A 46 17.06 -8.87 9.78
CA GLU A 46 16.27 -9.28 8.62
C GLU A 46 14.83 -8.82 8.80
N ILE A 47 14.27 -8.18 7.77
CA ILE A 47 12.91 -7.64 7.78
C ILE A 47 12.19 -8.18 6.54
N ASP A 48 11.02 -8.78 6.75
CA ASP A 48 10.09 -9.11 5.66
C ASP A 48 9.40 -7.83 5.19
N MET A 49 9.90 -7.27 4.08
CA MET A 49 9.36 -6.04 3.50
C MET A 49 7.94 -6.24 2.94
N TYR A 50 7.57 -7.43 2.47
CA TYR A 50 6.22 -7.69 1.97
C TYR A 50 5.20 -7.64 3.10
N ALA A 51 5.50 -8.31 4.22
CA ALA A 51 4.66 -8.23 5.41
C ALA A 51 4.54 -6.78 5.92
N ALA A 52 5.65 -6.03 5.97
CA ALA A 52 5.65 -4.63 6.41
C ALA A 52 4.79 -3.72 5.50
N PHE A 53 4.93 -3.84 4.18
CA PHE A 53 4.12 -3.04 3.24
C PHE A 53 2.65 -3.47 3.22
N THR A 54 2.37 -4.74 3.49
CA THR A 54 0.99 -5.23 3.63
C THR A 54 0.32 -4.57 4.84
N THR A 55 0.97 -4.56 6.00
CA THR A 55 0.46 -3.86 7.19
C THR A 55 0.29 -2.36 6.93
N LEU A 56 1.27 -1.70 6.31
CA LEU A 56 1.17 -0.27 5.97
C LEU A 56 -0.02 0.02 5.06
N ALA A 57 -0.20 -0.77 3.99
CA ALA A 57 -1.29 -0.55 3.05
C ALA A 57 -2.66 -0.83 3.69
N LEU A 58 -2.74 -1.82 4.59
CA LEU A 58 -3.92 -2.09 5.40
C LEU A 58 -4.25 -0.96 6.37
N ASP A 59 -3.27 -0.35 7.01
CA ASP A 59 -3.48 0.82 7.88
C ASP A 59 -4.05 2.00 7.11
N ILE A 60 -3.50 2.29 5.93
CA ILE A 60 -3.94 3.40 5.08
C ILE A 60 -5.38 3.19 4.62
N ILE A 61 -5.70 2.01 4.07
CA ILE A 61 -7.06 1.72 3.59
C ILE A 61 -8.04 1.57 4.76
N GLY A 62 -7.60 0.98 5.88
CA GLY A 62 -8.37 0.86 7.10
C GLY A 62 -8.85 2.23 7.58
N LEU A 63 -7.93 3.20 7.67
CA LEU A 63 -8.28 4.53 8.11
C LEU A 63 -9.16 5.27 7.11
N ALA A 64 -8.80 5.23 5.83
CA ALA A 64 -9.51 5.96 4.79
C ALA A 64 -10.92 5.40 4.57
N ALA A 65 -11.08 4.09 4.63
CA ALA A 65 -12.34 3.43 4.32
C ALA A 65 -13.23 3.21 5.55
N PHE A 66 -12.65 2.91 6.71
CA PHE A 66 -13.39 2.47 7.90
C PHE A 66 -13.12 3.30 9.16
N GLY A 67 -12.16 4.23 9.10
CA GLY A 67 -11.82 5.09 10.24
C GLY A 67 -10.99 4.41 11.33
N SER A 68 -10.45 3.20 11.10
CA SER A 68 -9.63 2.45 12.06
C SER A 68 -8.32 1.96 11.44
N THR A 69 -7.23 1.87 12.21
CA THR A 69 -5.95 1.29 11.73
C THR A 69 -5.65 -0.04 12.40
N VAL A 70 -4.86 -0.89 11.73
CA VAL A 70 -4.36 -2.16 12.27
C VAL A 70 -3.23 -1.91 13.29
N SER A 71 -2.43 -0.85 13.12
CA SER A 71 -1.27 -0.55 13.99
C SER A 71 -1.58 0.26 15.25
N THR A 72 -2.63 1.10 15.28
CA THR A 72 -3.05 1.80 16.52
C THR A 72 -3.41 0.83 17.64
N ALA A 73 -3.85 -0.38 17.29
CA ALA A 73 -4.15 -1.46 18.23
C ALA A 73 -2.91 -1.99 18.98
N LYS A 74 -1.67 -1.81 18.45
CA LYS A 74 -0.45 -2.29 19.12
C LYS A 74 0.09 -1.38 20.22
N THR A 75 -0.30 -0.10 20.26
CA THR A 75 0.35 0.91 21.11
C THR A 75 -0.47 1.30 22.33
N VAL A 76 -1.77 0.97 22.38
CA VAL A 76 -2.65 1.35 23.48
C VAL A 76 -3.19 0.09 24.15
N GLY A 77 -2.52 -0.34 25.22
CA GLY A 77 -2.94 -1.47 26.06
C GLY A 77 -4.08 -1.10 27.00
N SER A 78 -5.28 -0.87 26.47
CA SER A 78 -6.51 -0.74 27.27
C SER A 78 -7.54 -1.79 26.85
N LEU A 79 -7.95 -2.60 27.83
CA LEU A 79 -8.80 -3.79 27.77
C LEU A 79 -10.23 -3.58 27.22
N GLU A 80 -10.56 -2.39 26.72
CA GLU A 80 -11.85 -2.09 26.08
C GLU A 80 -11.74 -2.05 24.53
N GLU A 81 -10.52 -2.00 23.97
CA GLU A 81 -10.25 -1.96 22.52
C GLU A 81 -9.77 -3.31 21.94
N GLU A 82 -9.64 -4.37 22.74
CA GLU A 82 -9.27 -5.72 22.27
C GLU A 82 -10.32 -6.33 21.29
N GLU A 83 -11.58 -5.88 21.33
CA GLU A 83 -12.60 -6.26 20.33
C GLU A 83 -12.50 -5.50 18.99
N GLU A 84 -11.75 -4.40 18.93
CA GLU A 84 -11.50 -3.65 17.70
C GLU A 84 -10.37 -4.32 16.86
N GLU A 85 -9.40 -4.94 17.54
CA GLU A 85 -8.17 -5.55 17.01
C GLU A 85 -8.42 -6.66 15.96
N GLY A 86 -9.50 -7.43 16.10
CA GLY A 86 -9.76 -8.63 15.28
C GLY A 86 -10.50 -8.37 13.96
N SER A 87 -11.40 -7.39 13.90
CA SER A 87 -12.42 -7.37 12.83
C SER A 87 -11.84 -7.10 11.43
N VAL A 88 -11.10 -6.01 11.22
CA VAL A 88 -10.58 -5.61 9.89
C VAL A 88 -9.49 -6.58 9.42
N ARG A 89 -8.62 -7.02 10.32
CA ARG A 89 -7.56 -7.98 10.02
C ARG A 89 -8.12 -9.34 9.65
N GLU A 90 -9.14 -9.83 10.37
CA GLU A 90 -9.80 -11.10 10.03
C GLU A 90 -10.55 -11.01 8.71
N VAL A 91 -11.19 -9.87 8.40
CA VAL A 91 -11.77 -9.63 7.08
C VAL A 91 -10.67 -9.75 6.03
N TYR A 92 -9.53 -9.09 6.23
CA TYR A 92 -8.38 -9.16 5.34
C TYR A 92 -7.88 -10.60 5.16
N GLU A 93 -7.56 -11.33 6.22
CA GLU A 93 -7.02 -12.70 6.13
C GLU A 93 -8.00 -13.63 5.39
N ALA A 94 -9.30 -13.43 5.59
CA ALA A 94 -10.32 -14.15 4.86
C ALA A 94 -10.40 -13.72 3.38
N VAL A 95 -10.28 -12.43 3.09
CA VAL A 95 -10.25 -11.85 1.73
C VAL A 95 -9.00 -12.28 0.96
N ASP A 96 -7.81 -12.25 1.55
CA ASP A 96 -6.55 -12.69 0.93
C ASP A 96 -6.60 -14.17 0.56
N THR A 97 -7.12 -15.00 1.48
CA THR A 97 -7.36 -16.43 1.22
C THR A 97 -8.31 -16.62 0.02
N LEU A 98 -9.36 -15.80 -0.09
CA LEU A 98 -10.29 -15.83 -1.23
C LEU A 98 -9.59 -15.40 -2.53
N SER A 99 -8.85 -14.29 -2.50
CA SER A 99 -8.15 -13.70 -3.66
C SER A 99 -7.11 -14.66 -4.24
N THR A 100 -6.22 -15.18 -3.39
CA THR A 100 -5.14 -16.08 -3.79
C THR A 100 -5.67 -17.36 -4.44
N ARG A 101 -6.61 -18.04 -3.79
CA ARG A 101 -7.20 -19.28 -4.33
C ARG A 101 -8.06 -19.05 -5.57
N SER A 102 -8.75 -17.91 -5.65
CA SER A 102 -9.51 -17.55 -6.86
C SER A 102 -8.59 -17.34 -8.05
N THR A 103 -7.45 -16.69 -7.82
CA THR A 103 -6.41 -16.47 -8.83
C THR A 103 -5.78 -17.79 -9.29
N GLU A 104 -5.45 -18.70 -8.37
CA GLU A 104 -4.94 -20.04 -8.71
C GLU A 104 -5.93 -20.82 -9.59
N ARG A 105 -7.23 -20.73 -9.34
CA ARG A 105 -8.26 -21.37 -10.18
C ARG A 105 -8.35 -20.78 -11.57
N MET A 106 -8.18 -19.47 -11.67
CA MET A 106 -8.17 -18.76 -12.94
C MET A 106 -7.01 -19.24 -13.81
N PHE A 107 -5.80 -19.30 -13.27
CA PHE A 107 -4.60 -19.71 -14.02
C PHE A 107 -4.50 -21.23 -14.24
N SER A 108 -5.05 -22.05 -13.34
CA SER A 108 -5.08 -23.51 -13.52
C SER A 108 -6.17 -24.00 -14.49
N GLY A 109 -6.96 -23.10 -15.08
CA GLY A 109 -8.05 -23.45 -15.99
C GLY A 109 -9.25 -24.13 -15.32
N ARG A 110 -9.24 -24.26 -13.99
CA ARG A 110 -10.32 -24.94 -13.24
C ARG A 110 -11.64 -24.18 -13.29
N LEU A 111 -11.60 -22.85 -13.47
CA LEU A 111 -12.81 -22.05 -13.73
C LEU A 111 -13.49 -22.38 -15.07
N ALA A 112 -12.78 -22.99 -16.01
CA ALA A 112 -13.37 -23.42 -17.29
C ALA A 112 -14.10 -24.76 -17.18
N ILE A 113 -13.95 -25.50 -16.08
CA ILE A 113 -14.66 -26.76 -15.84
C ILE A 113 -16.06 -26.42 -15.31
N PRO A 114 -17.14 -26.76 -16.05
CA PRO A 114 -18.49 -26.51 -15.59
C PRO A 114 -18.73 -27.12 -14.20
N PHE A 115 -19.42 -26.37 -13.33
CA PHE A 115 -19.80 -26.81 -11.98
C PHE A 115 -18.65 -27.09 -11.00
N TYR A 116 -17.39 -26.85 -11.39
CA TYR A 116 -16.24 -27.06 -10.50
C TYR A 116 -16.39 -26.28 -9.20
N THR A 117 -16.93 -25.07 -9.24
CA THR A 117 -17.18 -24.20 -8.08
C THR A 117 -18.30 -24.69 -7.16
N TRP A 118 -19.14 -25.63 -7.61
CA TRP A 118 -20.27 -26.19 -6.83
C TRP A 118 -19.93 -27.53 -6.18
N LEU A 119 -18.88 -28.21 -6.64
CA LEU A 119 -18.45 -29.47 -6.05
C LEU A 119 -17.97 -29.27 -4.61
N PRO A 120 -18.35 -30.11 -3.63
CA PRO A 120 -17.89 -29.99 -2.25
C PRO A 120 -16.46 -30.53 -2.10
N THR A 121 -15.49 -29.92 -2.77
CA THR A 121 -14.06 -30.18 -2.57
C THR A 121 -13.59 -29.48 -1.29
N GLN A 122 -12.45 -29.91 -0.73
CA GLN A 122 -11.85 -29.24 0.42
C GLN A 122 -11.59 -27.75 0.14
N GLU A 123 -11.13 -27.46 -1.07
CA GLU A 123 -10.84 -26.11 -1.53
C GLU A 123 -12.10 -25.26 -1.68
N ASN A 124 -13.17 -25.80 -2.29
CA ASN A 124 -14.45 -25.08 -2.42
C ASN A 124 -15.10 -24.82 -1.07
N ARG A 125 -15.09 -25.80 -0.15
CA ARG A 125 -15.57 -25.59 1.22
C ARG A 125 -14.81 -24.46 1.91
N ALA A 126 -13.48 -24.45 1.79
CA ALA A 126 -12.66 -23.41 2.40
C ALA A 126 -12.98 -22.02 1.84
N LEU A 127 -13.24 -21.90 0.53
CA LEU A 127 -13.68 -20.64 -0.08
C LEU A 127 -15.09 -20.23 0.36
N TRP A 128 -16.05 -21.15 0.42
CA TRP A 128 -17.40 -20.84 0.91
C TRP A 128 -17.37 -20.35 2.36
N HIS A 129 -16.61 -21.02 3.23
CA HIS A 129 -16.43 -20.59 4.62
C HIS A 129 -15.72 -19.24 4.70
N ALA A 130 -14.69 -18.99 3.87
CA ALA A 130 -14.03 -17.70 3.83
C ALA A 130 -14.98 -16.59 3.37
N GLY A 131 -15.80 -16.82 2.35
CA GLY A 131 -16.83 -15.87 1.90
C GLY A 131 -17.86 -15.55 2.98
N GLU A 132 -18.32 -16.56 3.71
CA GLU A 132 -19.26 -16.35 4.82
C GLU A 132 -18.62 -15.60 6.00
N ARG A 133 -17.32 -15.82 6.28
CA ARG A 133 -16.58 -15.04 7.28
C ARG A 133 -16.45 -13.57 6.85
N VAL A 134 -16.05 -13.32 5.60
CA VAL A 134 -15.93 -11.96 5.05
C VAL A 134 -17.26 -11.22 5.15
N ARG A 135 -18.37 -11.86 4.73
CA ARG A 135 -19.71 -11.27 4.82
C ARG A 135 -20.06 -10.92 6.27
N ARG A 136 -19.91 -11.87 7.19
CA ARG A 136 -20.27 -11.68 8.60
C ARG A 136 -19.50 -10.52 9.23
N LEU A 137 -18.18 -10.50 9.06
CA LEU A 137 -17.31 -9.47 9.64
C LEU A 137 -17.57 -8.10 9.00
N SER A 138 -17.83 -8.05 7.70
CA SER A 138 -18.21 -6.80 7.01
C SER A 138 -19.53 -6.25 7.53
N LEU A 139 -20.54 -7.12 7.74
CA LEU A 139 -21.83 -6.72 8.33
C LEU A 139 -21.67 -6.21 9.76
N ASP A 140 -20.81 -6.83 10.57
CA ASP A 140 -20.50 -6.35 11.92
C ASP A 140 -19.89 -4.95 11.89
N LEU A 141 -18.91 -4.72 11.00
CA LEU A 141 -18.28 -3.43 10.80
C LEU A 141 -19.31 -2.36 10.38
N ILE A 142 -20.21 -2.69 9.45
CA ILE A 142 -21.30 -1.81 9.01
C ILE A 142 -22.26 -1.50 10.18
N ALA A 143 -22.65 -2.50 10.97
CA ALA A 143 -23.56 -2.33 12.10
C ALA A 143 -22.95 -1.42 13.19
N ARG A 144 -21.67 -1.62 13.53
CA ARG A 144 -20.92 -0.74 14.44
C ARG A 144 -20.82 0.68 13.90
N ARG A 145 -20.57 0.83 12.59
CA ARG A 145 -20.48 2.16 11.98
C ARG A 145 -21.81 2.90 12.00
N ARG A 146 -22.93 2.21 11.75
CA ARG A 146 -24.29 2.79 11.86
C ARG A 146 -24.60 3.28 13.27
N SER A 147 -24.18 2.54 14.29
CA SER A 147 -24.41 2.94 15.69
C SER A 147 -23.54 4.13 16.11
N SER A 148 -22.30 4.22 15.60
CA SER A 148 -21.39 5.35 15.87
C SER A 148 -21.73 6.61 15.07
N GLN A 149 -22.28 6.48 13.85
CA GLN A 149 -22.67 7.60 12.99
C GLN A 149 -23.75 8.51 13.62
N ALA A 150 -24.56 7.96 14.53
CA ALA A 150 -25.53 8.73 15.30
C ALA A 150 -24.88 9.68 16.32
N ARG A 151 -23.62 9.43 16.71
CA ARG A 151 -22.86 10.24 17.67
C ARG A 151 -21.90 11.20 16.97
N GLU A 152 -21.18 10.72 15.95
CA GLU A 152 -20.26 11.54 15.15
C GLU A 152 -20.32 11.20 13.65
N PRO A 153 -20.56 12.19 12.77
CA PRO A 153 -20.42 12.00 11.34
C PRO A 153 -18.94 11.83 10.98
N GLY A 154 -18.46 10.59 10.96
CA GLY A 154 -17.09 10.32 10.49
C GLY A 154 -16.91 10.61 8.99
N LYS A 155 -15.65 10.81 8.61
CA LYS A 155 -15.23 11.27 7.29
C LYS A 155 -14.66 10.14 6.41
N ASP A 156 -14.80 8.91 6.87
CA ASP A 156 -14.38 7.69 6.19
C ASP A 156 -15.34 7.31 5.05
N LEU A 157 -14.84 6.52 4.10
CA LEU A 157 -15.61 6.10 2.93
C LEU A 157 -16.89 5.36 3.28
N LEU A 158 -16.87 4.51 4.31
CA LEU A 158 -18.05 3.79 4.75
C LEU A 158 -19.14 4.74 5.25
N ALA A 159 -18.78 5.81 5.97
CA ALA A 159 -19.70 6.86 6.35
C ALA A 159 -20.35 7.53 5.12
N VAL A 160 -19.56 7.80 4.08
CA VAL A 160 -20.03 8.37 2.83
C VAL A 160 -21.00 7.41 2.14
N MET A 161 -20.66 6.12 2.03
CA MET A 161 -21.53 5.10 1.42
C MET A 161 -22.85 4.91 2.19
N LEU A 162 -22.81 4.97 3.53
CA LEU A 162 -24.01 4.89 4.38
C LEU A 162 -24.93 6.10 4.21
N ALA A 163 -24.36 7.28 3.94
CA ALA A 163 -25.11 8.51 3.71
C ALA A 163 -25.57 8.67 2.25
N ALA A 164 -24.91 7.99 1.31
CA ALA A 164 -25.18 8.09 -0.12
C ALA A 164 -26.60 7.59 -0.46
N ARG A 165 -27.22 8.26 -1.43
CA ARG A 165 -28.51 7.90 -2.02
C ARG A 165 -28.39 7.91 -3.53
N ASP A 166 -29.13 7.03 -4.18
CA ASP A 166 -29.24 7.03 -5.64
C ASP A 166 -29.95 8.30 -6.13
N ASP A 167 -29.39 8.95 -7.16
CA ASP A 167 -29.90 10.23 -7.66
C ASP A 167 -31.30 10.11 -8.31
N VAL A 168 -31.71 8.92 -8.72
CA VAL A 168 -32.96 8.67 -9.44
C VAL A 168 -34.01 8.03 -8.53
N SER A 169 -33.66 6.95 -7.82
CA SER A 169 -34.57 6.21 -6.94
C SER A 169 -34.62 6.77 -5.52
N ASN A 170 -33.64 7.59 -5.11
CA ASN A 170 -33.45 8.09 -3.74
C ASN A 170 -33.27 6.99 -2.67
N GLU A 171 -32.98 5.76 -3.11
CA GLU A 171 -32.74 4.61 -2.25
C GLU A 171 -31.30 4.62 -1.72
N GLN A 172 -31.11 4.06 -0.52
CA GLN A 172 -29.78 3.81 0.04
C GLN A 172 -29.23 2.48 -0.45
N MET A 173 -27.91 2.33 -0.39
CA MET A 173 -27.26 1.05 -0.62
C MET A 173 -27.77 0.01 0.38
N THR A 174 -28.10 -1.17 -0.14
CA THR A 174 -28.43 -2.34 0.67
C THR A 174 -27.20 -2.84 1.44
N ASP A 175 -27.41 -3.59 2.51
CA ASP A 175 -26.32 -4.21 3.27
C ASP A 175 -25.42 -5.08 2.40
N GLN A 176 -26.00 -5.78 1.42
CA GLN A 176 -25.22 -6.60 0.48
C GLN A 176 -24.33 -5.73 -0.43
N GLN A 177 -24.85 -4.64 -0.97
CA GLN A 177 -24.05 -3.70 -1.76
C GLN A 177 -22.93 -3.06 -0.94
N LEU A 178 -23.22 -2.67 0.32
CA LEU A 178 -22.21 -2.14 1.23
C LEU A 178 -21.10 -3.17 1.49
N VAL A 179 -21.45 -4.43 1.76
CA VAL A 179 -20.46 -5.51 1.94
C VAL A 179 -19.61 -5.69 0.68
N ASP A 180 -20.24 -5.72 -0.50
CA ASP A 180 -19.54 -5.93 -1.77
C ASP A 180 -18.55 -4.78 -2.07
N GLU A 181 -18.94 -3.53 -1.79
CA GLU A 181 -18.04 -2.38 -1.92
C GLU A 181 -16.92 -2.42 -0.86
N CYS A 182 -17.21 -2.71 0.40
CA CYS A 182 -16.20 -2.83 1.46
C CYS A 182 -15.11 -3.85 1.09
N VAL A 183 -15.52 -5.02 0.58
CA VAL A 183 -14.59 -6.06 0.12
C VAL A 183 -13.77 -5.56 -1.06
N THR A 184 -14.39 -4.86 -2.00
CA THR A 184 -13.71 -4.29 -3.17
C THR A 184 -12.62 -3.29 -2.75
N PHE A 185 -12.91 -2.37 -1.82
CA PHE A 185 -11.92 -1.41 -1.31
C PHE A 185 -10.78 -2.09 -0.56
N LEU A 186 -11.09 -3.08 0.29
CA LEU A 186 -10.09 -3.85 1.01
C LEU A 186 -9.15 -4.58 0.05
N VAL A 187 -9.67 -5.34 -0.92
CA VAL A 187 -8.86 -6.06 -1.91
C VAL A 187 -8.02 -5.10 -2.74
N ALA A 188 -8.64 -4.08 -3.31
CA ALA A 188 -8.01 -3.23 -4.31
C ALA A 188 -6.88 -2.36 -3.73
N GLY A 189 -7.04 -1.88 -2.49
CA GLY A 189 -6.13 -0.88 -1.90
C GLY A 189 -4.85 -1.45 -1.30
N HIS A 190 -4.88 -2.64 -0.70
CA HIS A 190 -3.74 -3.14 0.07
C HIS A 190 -2.77 -3.99 -0.79
N GLU A 191 -3.29 -5.01 -1.49
CA GLU A 191 -2.46 -6.05 -2.11
C GLU A 191 -1.62 -5.48 -3.25
N THR A 192 -2.24 -4.59 -4.04
CA THR A 192 -1.62 -3.96 -5.21
C THR A 192 -0.50 -3.02 -4.80
N THR A 193 -0.74 -2.19 -3.78
CA THR A 193 0.23 -1.23 -3.23
C THR A 193 1.39 -1.96 -2.57
N ALA A 194 1.11 -3.00 -1.77
CA ALA A 194 2.15 -3.79 -1.13
C ALA A 194 3.08 -4.46 -2.15
N LYS A 195 2.50 -5.11 -3.18
CA LYS A 195 3.28 -5.72 -4.28
C LYS A 195 4.15 -4.71 -5.02
N LEU A 196 3.61 -3.54 -5.36
CA LEU A 196 4.37 -2.48 -6.02
C LEU A 196 5.57 -2.05 -5.17
N LEU A 197 5.36 -1.76 -3.89
CA LEU A 197 6.43 -1.32 -2.99
C LEU A 197 7.49 -2.42 -2.77
N THR A 198 7.08 -3.67 -2.64
CA THR A 198 8.00 -4.82 -2.53
C THR A 198 8.88 -4.93 -3.77
N TRP A 199 8.31 -4.89 -4.98
CA TRP A 199 9.10 -4.95 -6.22
C TRP A 199 9.98 -3.72 -6.42
N ALA A 200 9.53 -2.53 -6.02
CA ALA A 200 10.32 -1.31 -6.09
C ALA A 200 11.55 -1.40 -5.19
N VAL A 201 11.38 -1.86 -3.94
CA VAL A 201 12.51 -2.06 -3.01
C VAL A 201 13.44 -3.17 -3.52
N TYR A 202 12.90 -4.26 -4.06
CA TYR A 202 13.72 -5.32 -4.68
C TYR A 202 14.58 -4.77 -5.83
N LEU A 203 14.00 -3.97 -6.73
CA LEU A 203 14.72 -3.34 -7.83
C LEU A 203 15.79 -2.37 -7.31
N LEU A 204 15.46 -1.53 -6.33
CA LEU A 204 16.45 -0.61 -5.73
C LEU A 204 17.61 -1.36 -5.05
N ALA A 205 17.35 -2.48 -4.39
CA ALA A 205 18.39 -3.32 -3.80
C ALA A 205 19.33 -3.92 -4.87
N ARG A 206 18.82 -4.20 -6.07
CA ARG A 206 19.61 -4.66 -7.21
C ARG A 206 20.28 -3.54 -8.02
N HIS A 207 19.87 -2.29 -7.79
CA HIS A 207 20.31 -1.10 -8.52
C HIS A 207 20.75 0.03 -7.55
N PRO A 208 21.89 -0.12 -6.84
CA PRO A 208 22.34 0.84 -5.81
C PRO A 208 22.58 2.26 -6.35
N GLU A 209 22.87 2.40 -7.64
CA GLU A 209 22.95 3.69 -8.32
C GLU A 209 21.63 4.46 -8.27
N TRP A 210 20.50 3.77 -8.50
CA TRP A 210 19.18 4.37 -8.39
C TRP A 210 18.79 4.61 -6.94
N GLN A 211 19.15 3.70 -6.02
CA GLN A 211 18.92 3.92 -4.59
C GLN A 211 19.60 5.21 -4.07
N ARG A 212 20.86 5.46 -4.48
CA ARG A 212 21.58 6.71 -4.13
C ARG A 212 20.92 7.94 -4.73
N ARG A 213 20.58 7.88 -6.02
CA ARG A 213 19.89 8.97 -6.74
C ARG A 213 18.56 9.35 -6.07
N LEU A 214 17.72 8.37 -5.74
CA LEU A 214 16.46 8.61 -5.04
C LEU A 214 16.68 9.23 -3.66
N ARG A 215 17.71 8.79 -2.93
CA ARG A 215 18.08 9.37 -1.64
C ARG A 215 18.52 10.83 -1.79
N GLU A 216 19.37 11.13 -2.76
CA GLU A 216 19.82 12.50 -3.05
C GLU A 216 18.64 13.39 -3.46
N GLU A 217 17.74 12.89 -4.30
CA GLU A 217 16.50 13.59 -4.66
C GLU A 217 15.64 13.88 -3.42
N ALA A 218 15.41 12.87 -2.58
CA ALA A 218 14.66 12.96 -1.35
C ALA A 218 15.26 14.01 -0.38
N LEU A 219 16.57 13.95 -0.13
CA LEU A 219 17.29 14.90 0.72
C LEU A 219 17.23 16.33 0.15
N ARG A 220 17.36 16.49 -1.17
CA ARG A 220 17.29 17.79 -1.84
C ARG A 220 15.91 18.42 -1.73
N VAL A 221 14.84 17.63 -1.91
CA VAL A 221 13.46 18.13 -1.86
C VAL A 221 13.03 18.40 -0.42
N MET A 222 13.39 17.54 0.53
CA MET A 222 12.89 17.61 1.91
C MET A 222 13.82 18.35 2.88
N GLY A 223 15.13 18.42 2.60
CA GLY A 223 16.12 19.08 3.44
C GLY A 223 16.21 20.60 3.26
N GLY A 224 15.47 21.18 2.32
CA GLY A 224 15.49 22.63 2.05
C GLY A 224 14.64 23.50 3.00
N GLY A 225 13.86 22.89 3.90
CA GLY A 225 12.79 23.56 4.65
C GLY A 225 13.17 24.35 5.91
N GLU A 226 14.42 24.31 6.39
CA GLU A 226 14.79 24.94 7.68
C GLU A 226 15.60 26.25 7.59
N LYS A 227 15.88 26.79 6.40
CA LYS A 227 16.57 28.08 6.27
C LYS A 227 15.65 29.19 5.79
N GLY A 228 14.83 29.73 6.68
CA GLY A 228 14.04 30.93 6.34
C GLY A 228 13.03 31.43 7.37
N LYS A 229 13.50 31.98 8.50
CA LYS A 229 12.94 33.18 9.17
C LYS A 229 13.82 33.57 10.36
N GLY A 230 15.06 33.97 10.08
CA GLY A 230 15.80 34.85 10.99
C GLY A 230 15.26 36.25 10.79
N ASN A 231 14.36 36.69 11.67
CA ASN A 231 13.88 38.07 11.69
C ASN A 231 15.00 38.92 12.28
N ASN A 232 15.77 39.61 11.42
CA ASN A 232 16.61 40.71 11.84
C ASN A 232 15.68 41.89 12.19
N GLY A 233 15.60 42.22 13.47
CA GLY A 233 15.00 43.44 13.99
C GLY A 233 15.73 43.83 15.26
N GLU A 234 16.60 44.83 15.14
CA GLU A 234 17.36 45.46 16.22
C GLU A 234 16.44 46.14 17.25
N GLY A 235 16.90 46.25 18.50
CA GLY A 235 16.44 47.27 19.45
C GLY A 235 16.26 46.85 20.90
N ASN A 236 17.32 47.02 21.70
CA ASN A 236 17.36 47.55 23.09
C ASN A 236 16.20 47.26 24.08
N GLU A 237 16.51 46.63 25.22
CA GLU A 237 16.70 47.27 26.54
C GLU A 237 16.82 46.24 27.69
N GLU A 238 17.81 46.48 28.56
CA GLU A 238 17.91 46.27 30.02
C GLU A 238 17.24 45.07 30.73
N GLY A 239 18.00 44.38 31.60
CA GLY A 239 17.44 43.40 32.52
C GLY A 239 18.47 42.64 33.36
N GLU A 240 18.83 43.24 34.50
CA GLU A 240 19.15 42.69 35.82
C GLU A 240 19.59 41.23 36.04
N THR A 241 20.57 41.15 36.93
CA THR A 241 21.08 40.01 37.69
C THR A 241 20.00 39.14 38.32
N GLY A 242 20.11 37.82 38.14
CA GLY A 242 19.35 36.82 38.88
C GLY A 242 20.03 35.46 38.80
N GLU A 243 20.79 35.12 39.84
CA GLU A 243 21.29 33.76 40.09
C GLU A 243 20.10 32.82 40.34
N GLY A 244 20.06 31.70 39.61
CA GLY A 244 19.06 30.66 39.78
C GLY A 244 19.59 29.34 39.24
N GLU A 245 19.94 28.44 40.15
CA GLU A 245 20.45 27.10 39.89
C GLU A 245 19.51 26.30 38.98
N GLY A 246 19.98 26.00 37.77
CA GLY A 246 19.30 25.14 36.79
C GLY A 246 19.91 23.75 36.77
N VAL A 247 19.21 22.80 37.41
CA VAL A 247 19.44 21.35 37.30
C VAL A 247 19.52 20.95 35.82
N GLY A 248 20.63 20.30 35.46
CA GLY A 248 20.88 19.83 34.10
C GLY A 248 19.81 18.87 33.59
N LYS A 249 19.00 19.32 32.64
CA LYS A 249 18.37 18.43 31.67
C LYS A 249 19.36 18.25 30.52
N GLN A 250 19.99 17.09 30.49
CA GLN A 250 20.65 16.57 29.30
C GLN A 250 19.70 16.74 28.11
N GLY A 251 20.18 17.44 27.08
CA GLY A 251 19.44 17.66 25.85
C GLY A 251 19.04 16.32 25.24
N GLU A 252 17.74 16.08 25.20
CA GLU A 252 17.17 15.15 24.23
C GLU A 252 17.59 15.65 22.86
N GLY A 253 18.46 14.89 22.21
CA GLY A 253 18.92 15.18 20.85
C GLY A 253 17.71 15.33 19.95
N ASN A 254 17.54 16.54 19.43
CA ASN A 254 16.60 16.87 18.38
C ASN A 254 16.90 16.01 17.15
N ARG A 255 16.34 14.80 17.08
CA ARG A 255 16.22 14.04 15.84
C ARG A 255 15.17 14.75 15.01
N GLY A 256 15.57 15.84 14.36
CA GLY A 256 14.79 16.56 13.36
C GLY A 256 14.40 15.60 12.24
N GLY A 257 13.26 14.93 12.40
CA GLY A 257 12.71 14.04 11.40
C GLY A 257 12.35 14.86 10.18
N MET A 258 12.89 14.48 9.01
CA MET A 258 12.50 15.09 7.74
C MET A 258 10.98 14.99 7.59
N LYS A 259 10.29 16.13 7.58
CA LYS A 259 8.84 16.19 7.41
C LYS A 259 8.50 16.14 5.93
N VAL A 260 7.77 15.12 5.50
CA VAL A 260 7.32 15.00 4.11
C VAL A 260 5.97 15.71 4.00
N MET A 261 5.83 16.65 3.08
CA MET A 261 4.58 17.36 2.83
C MET A 261 4.03 16.98 1.46
N TRP A 262 2.72 17.13 1.24
CA TRP A 262 2.10 16.89 -0.07
C TRP A 262 2.81 17.63 -1.22
N GLN A 263 3.28 18.85 -0.95
CA GLN A 263 4.01 19.69 -1.91
C GLN A 263 5.35 19.09 -2.39
N HIS A 264 5.92 18.15 -1.64
CA HIS A 264 7.17 17.47 -2.01
C HIS A 264 6.94 16.40 -3.07
N VAL A 265 5.75 15.76 -3.09
CA VAL A 265 5.47 14.60 -3.95
C VAL A 265 5.63 14.93 -5.43
N GLY A 266 5.16 16.10 -5.87
CA GLY A 266 5.33 16.58 -7.25
C GLY A 266 6.78 16.86 -7.69
N GLN A 267 7.71 16.91 -6.74
CA GLN A 267 9.13 17.24 -6.97
C GLN A 267 10.03 15.99 -7.01
N LEU A 268 9.50 14.81 -6.66
CA LEU A 268 10.20 13.53 -6.64
C LEU A 268 10.11 12.85 -8.03
N ARG A 269 10.82 13.41 -9.01
CA ARG A 269 10.76 12.98 -10.42
C ARG A 269 11.46 11.65 -10.64
N GLU A 270 12.60 11.44 -10.01
CA GLU A 270 13.34 10.19 -10.13
C GLU A 270 12.61 9.06 -9.43
N MET A 271 12.01 9.32 -8.26
CA MET A 271 11.11 8.38 -7.60
C MET A 271 9.99 7.94 -8.53
N HIS A 272 9.32 8.90 -9.17
CA HIS A 272 8.23 8.62 -10.09
C HIS A 272 8.70 7.73 -11.26
N MET A 273 9.86 8.02 -11.85
CA MET A 273 10.44 7.19 -12.91
C MET A 273 10.68 5.74 -12.46
N VAL A 274 11.23 5.55 -11.26
CA VAL A 274 11.47 4.21 -10.68
C VAL A 274 10.15 3.46 -10.45
N LEU A 275 9.14 4.14 -9.91
CA LEU A 275 7.83 3.52 -9.67
C LEU A 275 7.14 3.14 -10.99
N GLN A 276 7.21 3.99 -12.02
CA GLN A 276 6.65 3.68 -13.34
C GLN A 276 7.36 2.49 -14.00
N GLU A 277 8.69 2.43 -13.91
CA GLU A 277 9.45 1.30 -14.44
C GLU A 277 9.19 0.01 -13.64
N THR A 278 8.99 0.12 -12.33
CA THR A 278 8.56 -1.02 -11.50
C THR A 278 7.19 -1.53 -11.95
N LEU A 279 6.22 -0.62 -12.16
CA LEU A 279 4.89 -0.96 -12.66
C LEU A 279 4.91 -1.59 -14.05
N ARG A 280 5.88 -1.23 -14.89
CA ARG A 280 6.06 -1.81 -16.22
C ARG A 280 6.61 -3.23 -16.16
N LEU A 281 7.64 -3.47 -15.36
CA LEU A 281 8.28 -4.80 -15.24
C LEU A 281 7.46 -5.77 -14.40
N PHE A 282 6.86 -5.28 -13.31
CA PHE A 282 6.13 -6.08 -12.33
C PHE A 282 4.77 -5.45 -12.01
N PRO A 283 3.85 -5.39 -12.99
CA PRO A 283 2.51 -4.86 -12.75
C PRO A 283 1.77 -5.71 -11.71
N PRO A 284 1.22 -5.10 -10.63
CA PRO A 284 0.42 -5.85 -9.66
C PRO A 284 -0.80 -6.55 -10.28
N THR A 285 -1.30 -6.03 -11.40
CA THR A 285 -2.40 -6.61 -12.19
C THR A 285 -1.89 -6.97 -13.60
N PRO A 286 -1.32 -8.17 -13.81
CA PRO A 286 -0.67 -8.54 -15.06
C PRO A 286 -1.66 -8.86 -16.20
N VAL A 287 -2.92 -9.14 -15.87
CA VAL A 287 -3.99 -9.43 -16.82
C VAL A 287 -5.26 -8.72 -16.36
N ILE A 288 -5.94 -8.05 -17.29
CA ILE A 288 -7.28 -7.51 -17.05
C ILE A 288 -8.28 -8.14 -18.02
N SER A 289 -9.51 -8.33 -17.56
CA SER A 289 -10.59 -8.91 -18.36
C SER A 289 -11.70 -7.90 -18.61
N ARG A 290 -12.27 -7.92 -19.80
CA ARG A 290 -13.49 -7.19 -20.17
C ARG A 290 -14.48 -8.14 -20.84
N GLU A 291 -15.75 -7.83 -20.76
CA GLU A 291 -16.80 -8.57 -21.47
C GLU A 291 -17.50 -7.62 -22.43
N ALA A 292 -17.70 -8.04 -23.68
CA ALA A 292 -18.44 -7.27 -24.65
C ALA A 292 -19.92 -7.23 -24.25
N SER A 293 -20.41 -6.07 -23.82
CA SER A 293 -21.81 -5.90 -23.40
C SER A 293 -22.81 -6.01 -24.56
N LYS A 294 -22.34 -5.78 -25.79
CA LYS A 294 -23.08 -5.91 -27.04
C LYS A 294 -22.13 -6.28 -28.17
N ASP A 295 -22.70 -6.72 -29.29
CA ASP A 295 -21.94 -6.91 -30.52
C ASP A 295 -21.16 -5.64 -30.86
N THR A 296 -19.85 -5.78 -31.01
CA THR A 296 -18.93 -4.66 -31.22
C THR A 296 -17.80 -5.08 -32.16
N SER A 297 -16.98 -4.13 -32.58
CA SER A 297 -15.81 -4.40 -33.42
C SER A 297 -14.55 -3.87 -32.75
N LEU A 298 -13.47 -4.65 -32.78
CA LEU A 298 -12.14 -4.21 -32.36
C LEU A 298 -11.21 -4.27 -33.57
N GLY A 299 -10.96 -3.12 -34.19
CA GLY A 299 -10.27 -3.05 -35.47
C GLY A 299 -11.01 -3.86 -36.55
N PRO A 300 -10.35 -4.82 -37.22
CA PRO A 300 -10.99 -5.64 -38.26
C PRO A 300 -11.83 -6.81 -37.70
N TYR A 301 -11.83 -7.04 -36.39
CA TYR A 301 -12.48 -8.20 -35.79
C TYR A 301 -13.88 -7.86 -35.24
N SER A 302 -14.88 -8.66 -35.61
CA SER A 302 -16.22 -8.60 -35.02
C SER A 302 -16.25 -9.42 -33.72
N ILE A 303 -16.75 -8.81 -32.64
CA ILE A 303 -16.80 -9.37 -31.29
C ILE A 303 -18.27 -9.46 -30.86
N PRO A 304 -18.85 -10.66 -30.78
CA PRO A 304 -20.20 -10.86 -30.27
C PRO A 304 -20.35 -10.46 -28.80
N ALA A 305 -21.56 -10.08 -28.40
CA ALA A 305 -21.95 -9.88 -27.01
C ALA A 305 -21.63 -11.11 -26.15
N GLY A 306 -21.23 -10.88 -24.90
CA GLY A 306 -20.81 -11.92 -23.95
C GLY A 306 -19.37 -12.43 -24.17
N THR A 307 -18.68 -11.99 -25.22
CA THR A 307 -17.28 -12.39 -25.45
C THR A 307 -16.37 -11.77 -24.38
N ARG A 308 -15.60 -12.60 -23.68
CA ARG A 308 -14.58 -12.16 -22.73
C ARG A 308 -13.26 -11.88 -23.44
N ILE A 309 -12.76 -10.65 -23.31
CA ILE A 309 -11.49 -10.18 -23.85
C ILE A 309 -10.50 -10.06 -22.70
N MET A 310 -9.40 -10.81 -22.78
CA MET A 310 -8.30 -10.74 -21.82
C MET A 310 -7.17 -9.91 -22.41
N MET A 311 -6.73 -8.89 -21.69
CA MET A 311 -5.57 -8.08 -22.05
C MET A 311 -4.39 -8.48 -21.17
N ALA A 312 -3.34 -9.00 -21.80
CA ALA A 312 -2.11 -9.41 -21.13
C ALA A 312 -1.19 -8.20 -20.92
N ILE A 313 -1.47 -7.39 -19.89
CA ILE A 313 -0.74 -6.17 -19.54
C ILE A 313 0.76 -6.45 -19.42
N ALA A 314 1.16 -7.46 -18.66
CA ALA A 314 2.58 -7.80 -18.46
C ALA A 314 3.29 -8.17 -19.77
N MET A 315 2.60 -8.84 -20.69
CA MET A 315 3.17 -9.20 -22.00
C MET A 315 3.36 -7.96 -22.87
N VAL A 316 2.38 -7.06 -22.92
CA VAL A 316 2.47 -5.81 -23.69
C VAL A 316 3.55 -4.90 -23.11
N GLN A 317 3.67 -4.82 -21.79
CA GLN A 317 4.68 -4.02 -21.09
C GLN A 317 6.11 -4.57 -21.19
N SER A 318 6.26 -5.83 -21.61
CA SER A 318 7.54 -6.52 -21.78
C SER A 318 7.89 -6.82 -23.25
N ASP A 319 7.05 -6.40 -24.19
CA ASP A 319 7.19 -6.73 -25.60
C ASP A 319 8.28 -5.87 -26.27
N PRO A 320 9.34 -6.48 -26.82
CA PRO A 320 10.42 -5.74 -27.48
C PRO A 320 9.98 -4.87 -28.65
N ARG A 321 8.83 -5.18 -29.29
CA ARG A 321 8.27 -4.37 -30.39
C ARG A 321 7.87 -2.97 -29.95
N PHE A 322 7.48 -2.81 -28.69
CA PHE A 322 7.07 -1.52 -28.11
C PHE A 322 8.14 -0.90 -27.22
N TRP A 323 8.96 -1.73 -26.56
CA TRP A 323 9.90 -1.28 -25.52
C TRP A 323 11.39 -1.41 -25.89
N GLY A 324 11.72 -1.96 -27.06
CA GLY A 324 13.11 -2.16 -27.50
C GLY A 324 13.71 -3.49 -27.05
N GLU A 325 14.94 -3.78 -27.49
CA GLU A 325 15.61 -5.05 -27.16
C GLU A 325 15.86 -5.21 -25.65
N ASP A 326 16.00 -4.09 -24.94
CA ASP A 326 16.21 -4.02 -23.49
C ASP A 326 14.87 -4.03 -22.71
N ALA A 327 13.75 -4.45 -23.32
CA ALA A 327 12.41 -4.43 -22.71
C ALA A 327 12.33 -5.15 -21.35
N LEU A 328 13.14 -6.16 -21.10
CA LEU A 328 13.15 -6.88 -19.82
C LEU A 328 14.13 -6.28 -18.80
N GLU A 329 14.88 -5.25 -19.18
CA GLU A 329 15.84 -4.57 -18.31
C GLU A 329 15.19 -3.42 -17.55
N PHE A 330 15.69 -3.18 -16.34
CA PHE A 330 15.28 -2.06 -15.50
C PHE A 330 15.94 -0.77 -15.98
N ASN A 331 15.15 0.10 -16.61
CA ASN A 331 15.60 1.38 -17.12
C ASN A 331 14.60 2.50 -16.81
N PRO A 332 14.67 3.13 -15.62
CA PRO A 332 13.77 4.23 -15.26
C PRO A 332 13.84 5.44 -16.18
N LEU A 333 14.94 5.62 -16.94
CA LEU A 333 15.06 6.73 -17.89
C LEU A 333 14.07 6.64 -19.06
N ARG A 334 13.40 5.50 -19.28
CA ARG A 334 12.27 5.40 -20.23
C ARG A 334 11.16 6.39 -19.93
N PHE A 335 10.96 6.70 -18.65
CA PHE A 335 9.95 7.64 -18.18
C PHE A 335 10.51 9.06 -17.97
N LYS A 336 11.68 9.37 -18.55
CA LYS A 336 12.24 10.72 -18.50
C LYS A 336 11.32 11.69 -19.24
N GLY A 337 10.83 12.70 -18.51
CA GLY A 337 9.91 13.70 -19.06
C GLY A 337 8.43 13.36 -18.86
N SER A 338 8.11 12.21 -18.26
CA SER A 338 6.77 11.94 -17.74
C SER A 338 6.37 13.04 -16.77
N LYS A 339 5.19 13.62 -16.97
CA LYS A 339 4.64 14.59 -16.03
C LYS A 339 4.22 13.86 -14.76
N VAL A 340 4.71 14.33 -13.62
CA VAL A 340 4.16 13.98 -12.32
C VAL A 340 2.86 14.80 -12.18
N SER A 341 1.76 14.33 -12.78
CA SER A 341 0.45 14.99 -12.66
C SER A 341 -0.33 14.39 -11.50
N PHE A 342 -0.58 15.21 -10.49
CA PHE A 342 -1.62 15.00 -9.50
C PHE A 342 -2.56 16.19 -9.63
N GLU A 343 -3.48 16.12 -10.60
CA GLU A 343 -4.59 17.09 -10.71
C GLU A 343 -5.67 16.78 -9.69
#